data_AF-A0A377LSV8-F1
#
_entry.id   AF-A0A377LSV8-F1
#
_cell.length_a   1.000
_cell.length_b   1.000
_cell.length_c   1.000
_cell.angle_alpha   90.00
_cell.angle_beta   90.00
_cell.angle_gamma   90.00
#
_symmetry.space_group_name_H-M   'P 1'
#
loop_
_entity.id
_entity.type
_entity.pdbx_description
1 polymer ?
#
loop_
_entity_poly.entity_id
_entity_poly.type
_entity_poly.pdbx_seq_one_letter_code
_entity_poly.pdbx_strand_id
1 'polypeptide(L)'
;MAEISRQAYADMFGPTTGDKVRLADSELWIEVENDLTVYGEEVKFGGGKVIRDGMGQGQMTADDCVDLVLTNALIVDHWGIVKADIGVKNGRSLPLAKPVTRTFSPG
;
A
#
# COMPACT_ATOMS: atom_id res chain seq x y z
N MET A 1 6.31 0.79 -22.64
CA MET A 1 5.94 0.90 -21.22
C MET A 1 4.96 2.06 -21.13
N ALA A 2 3.89 1.95 -20.34
CA ALA A 2 3.01 3.08 -20.12
C ALA A 2 3.68 4.05 -19.13
N GLU A 3 3.58 5.35 -19.39
CA GLU A 3 4.11 6.39 -18.50
C GLU A 3 2.98 7.11 -17.79
N ILE A 4 3.25 7.56 -16.57
CA ILE A 4 2.35 8.37 -15.76
C ILE A 4 3.13 9.50 -15.10
N SER A 5 2.54 10.69 -15.01
CA SER A 5 3.17 11.80 -14.30
C SER A 5 3.18 11.54 -12.79
N ARG A 6 4.22 12.02 -12.07
CA ARG A 6 4.29 11.90 -10.60
C ARG A 6 3.06 12.50 -9.90
N GLN A 7 2.56 13.64 -10.38
CA GLN A 7 1.38 14.27 -9.80
C GLN A 7 0.15 13.35 -9.92
N ALA A 8 -0.12 12.83 -11.12
CA ALA A 8 -1.25 11.93 -11.33
C ALA A 8 -1.11 10.61 -10.53
N TYR A 9 0.12 10.13 -10.35
CA TYR A 9 0.41 8.99 -9.48
C TYR A 9 0.06 9.30 -8.02
N ALA A 10 0.55 10.43 -7.49
CA ALA A 10 0.30 10.85 -6.11
C ALA A 10 -1.18 11.09 -5.81
N ASP A 11 -1.90 11.72 -6.74
CA ASP A 11 -3.36 11.95 -6.62
C ASP A 11 -4.14 10.62 -6.58
N MET A 12 -3.59 9.58 -7.19
CA MET A 12 -4.21 8.27 -7.28
C MET A 12 -3.84 7.35 -6.11
N PHE A 13 -2.57 7.22 -5.78
CA PHE A 13 -2.04 6.17 -4.89
C PHE A 13 -1.33 6.75 -3.66
N GLY A 14 -1.35 8.07 -3.48
CA GLY A 14 -0.56 8.74 -2.46
C GLY A 14 0.90 8.96 -2.88
N PRO A 15 1.65 9.75 -2.09
CA PRO A 15 3.05 10.10 -2.37
C PRO A 15 3.94 8.85 -2.40
N THR A 16 4.97 8.84 -3.24
CA THR A 16 5.97 7.75 -3.33
C THR A 16 7.38 8.26 -3.06
N THR A 17 8.41 7.40 -3.12
CA THR A 17 9.79 7.69 -2.70
C THR A 17 10.30 9.05 -3.20
N GLY A 18 10.71 9.91 -2.27
CA GLY A 18 11.20 11.27 -2.52
C GLY A 18 10.12 12.37 -2.57
N ASP A 19 8.83 12.01 -2.60
CA ASP A 19 7.76 13.00 -2.41
C ASP A 19 7.72 13.47 -0.94
N LYS A 20 7.23 14.68 -0.72
CA LYS A 20 7.14 15.30 0.61
C LYS A 20 5.72 15.65 0.99
N VAL A 21 5.40 15.45 2.27
CA VAL A 21 4.11 15.81 2.85
C VAL A 21 4.33 16.72 4.07
N ARG A 22 3.58 17.82 4.13
CA ARG A 22 3.55 18.70 5.30
C ARG A 22 2.65 18.09 6.37
N LEU A 23 3.13 18.05 7.62
CA LEU A 23 2.34 17.56 8.74
C LEU A 23 1.39 18.66 9.23
N ALA A 24 0.12 18.52 8.84
CA ALA A 24 -0.95 19.47 9.14
C ALA A 24 -0.56 20.91 8.77
N ASP A 25 -0.79 21.87 9.66
CA ASP A 25 -0.46 23.29 9.52
C ASP A 25 0.92 23.67 10.08
N SER A 26 1.73 22.69 10.52
CA SER A 26 3.09 22.92 11.03
C SER A 26 4.13 23.11 9.91
N GLU A 27 5.34 23.58 10.22
CA GLU A 27 6.46 23.63 9.27
C GLU A 27 7.25 22.30 9.17
N LEU A 28 6.69 21.21 9.67
CA LEU A 28 7.32 19.88 9.60
C LEU A 28 6.99 19.23 8.24
N TRP A 29 8.03 18.78 7.55
CA TRP A 29 7.93 18.04 6.28
C TRP A 29 8.51 16.65 6.44
N ILE A 30 7.74 15.65 6.03
CA ILE A 30 8.21 14.27 5.92
C ILE A 30 8.50 13.94 4.46
N GLU A 31 9.54 13.15 4.23
CA GLU A 31 9.89 12.61 2.91
C GLU A 31 9.64 11.10 2.92
N VAL A 32 9.04 10.58 1.86
CA VAL A 32 8.87 9.12 1.71
C VAL A 32 10.23 8.50 1.43
N GLU A 33 10.75 7.74 2.39
CA GLU A 33 12.10 7.15 2.32
C GLU A 33 12.14 5.90 1.43
N ASN A 34 11.06 5.12 1.45
CA ASN A 34 10.92 3.91 0.65
C ASN A 34 9.45 3.61 0.33
N ASP A 35 9.20 3.04 -0.84
CA ASP A 35 7.89 2.55 -1.26
C ASP A 35 8.02 1.06 -1.55
N LEU A 36 7.31 0.23 -0.79
CA LEU A 36 7.35 -1.22 -0.95
C LEU A 36 6.55 -1.69 -2.16
N THR A 37 5.92 -0.78 -2.91
CA THR A 37 5.12 -1.10 -4.09
C THR A 37 5.92 -1.57 -5.29
N VAL A 38 5.23 -2.29 -6.19
CA VAL A 38 5.66 -2.50 -7.57
C VAL A 38 4.77 -1.60 -8.43
N TYR A 39 5.38 -0.64 -9.13
CA TYR A 39 4.62 0.34 -9.90
C TYR A 39 3.81 -0.32 -11.02
N GLY A 40 2.49 -0.06 -11.04
CA GLY A 40 1.52 -0.68 -11.95
C GLY A 40 0.74 -1.84 -11.33
N GLU A 41 1.15 -2.33 -10.17
CA GLU A 41 0.51 -3.43 -9.43
C GLU A 41 -0.19 -2.93 -8.14
N GLU A 42 -0.45 -1.62 -8.04
CA GLU A 42 -1.09 -1.03 -6.87
C GLU A 42 -2.50 -1.59 -6.69
N VAL A 43 -2.82 -2.01 -5.46
CA VAL A 43 -4.16 -2.48 -5.13
C VAL A 43 -5.09 -1.31 -4.84
N LYS A 44 -6.27 -1.35 -5.46
CA LYS A 44 -7.37 -0.40 -5.24
C LYS A 44 -8.70 -1.11 -5.19
N PHE A 45 -9.51 -0.75 -4.21
CA PHE A 45 -10.91 -1.18 -4.11
C PHE A 45 -11.84 -0.19 -4.85
N GLY A 46 -12.97 -0.69 -5.36
CA GLY A 46 -14.01 0.11 -6.02
C GLY A 46 -14.49 -0.47 -7.36
N GLY A 47 -15.54 0.12 -7.93
CA GLY A 47 -16.12 -0.31 -9.21
C GLY A 47 -15.07 -0.30 -10.33
N GLY A 48 -14.87 -1.46 -10.98
CA GLY A 48 -13.89 -1.61 -12.05
C GLY A 48 -12.42 -1.58 -11.63
N LYS A 49 -12.10 -1.61 -10.33
CA LYS A 49 -10.73 -1.54 -9.81
C LYS A 49 -10.11 -2.92 -9.58
N VAL A 50 -8.97 -2.97 -8.90
CA VAL A 50 -8.07 -4.13 -8.82
C VAL A 50 -8.58 -5.19 -7.84
N ILE A 51 -9.06 -4.80 -6.65
CA ILE A 51 -9.54 -5.75 -5.63
C ILE A 51 -10.94 -6.23 -6.02
N ARG A 52 -10.96 -7.28 -6.85
CA ARG A 52 -12.13 -8.02 -7.31
C ARG A 52 -11.75 -9.49 -7.50
N ASP A 53 -12.77 -10.33 -7.47
CA ASP A 53 -12.63 -11.78 -7.60
C ASP A 53 -11.83 -12.17 -8.85
N GLY A 54 -10.81 -13.02 -8.67
CA GLY A 54 -9.92 -13.48 -9.74
C GLY A 54 -8.87 -12.46 -10.23
N MET A 55 -8.82 -11.26 -9.63
CA MET A 55 -7.81 -10.23 -9.89
C MET A 55 -6.94 -10.00 -8.65
N GLY A 56 -7.05 -8.83 -7.99
CA GLY A 56 -6.37 -8.56 -6.72
C GLY A 56 -6.95 -9.32 -5.52
N GLN A 57 -8.07 -10.05 -5.69
CA GLN A 57 -8.63 -10.93 -4.67
C GLN A 57 -8.47 -12.41 -5.09
N GLY A 58 -7.71 -13.17 -4.30
CA GLY A 58 -7.46 -14.59 -4.51
C GLY A 58 -8.60 -15.51 -4.05
N GLN A 59 -8.41 -16.82 -4.23
CA GLN A 59 -9.39 -17.88 -3.88
C GLN A 59 -9.05 -18.65 -2.60
N MET A 60 -8.08 -18.14 -1.83
CA MET A 60 -7.59 -18.83 -0.66
C MET A 60 -8.62 -18.84 0.47
N THR A 61 -8.43 -19.75 1.43
CA THR A 61 -9.27 -19.81 2.62
C THR A 61 -8.89 -18.73 3.63
N ALA A 62 -9.71 -18.55 4.66
CA ALA A 62 -9.47 -17.56 5.69
C ALA A 62 -8.11 -17.73 6.38
N ASP A 63 -7.59 -18.95 6.52
CA ASP A 63 -6.30 -19.19 7.19
C ASP A 63 -5.12 -18.61 6.39
N ASP A 64 -5.29 -18.43 5.08
CA ASP A 64 -4.26 -18.04 4.13
C ASP A 64 -4.42 -16.58 3.63
N CYS A 65 -5.30 -15.80 4.25
CA CYS A 65 -5.49 -14.39 3.91
C CYS A 65 -5.63 -13.49 5.15
N VAL A 66 -5.36 -12.20 4.97
CA VAL A 66 -5.57 -11.19 6.00
C VAL A 66 -7.06 -10.92 6.21
N ASP A 67 -7.44 -10.55 7.44
CA ASP A 67 -8.82 -10.17 7.76
C ASP A 67 -9.12 -8.73 7.31
N LEU A 68 -8.09 -7.88 7.26
CA LEU A 68 -8.14 -6.49 6.81
C LEU A 68 -6.83 -6.12 6.11
N VAL A 69 -6.94 -5.29 5.07
CA VAL A 69 -5.80 -4.62 4.43
C VAL A 69 -6.02 -3.11 4.38
N LEU A 70 -5.02 -2.34 4.80
CA LEU A 70 -4.95 -0.91 4.54
C LEU A 70 -4.04 -0.71 3.33
N THR A 71 -4.63 -0.31 2.20
CA THR A 71 -3.91 -0.19 0.93
C THR A 71 -3.23 1.18 0.78
N ASN A 72 -2.01 1.21 0.25
CA ASN A 72 -1.25 2.42 -0.07
C ASN A 72 -1.08 3.38 1.12
N ALA A 73 -0.81 2.84 2.32
CA ALA A 73 -0.63 3.65 3.52
C ALA A 73 0.74 4.34 3.51
N LEU A 74 0.77 5.62 3.89
CA LEU A 74 2.00 6.32 4.28
C LEU A 74 2.22 6.13 5.78
N ILE A 75 3.18 5.29 6.13
CA ILE A 75 3.51 4.89 7.50
C ILE A 75 4.58 5.84 8.03
N VAL A 76 4.34 6.40 9.21
CA VAL A 76 5.28 7.21 9.96
C VAL A 76 5.50 6.54 11.29
N ASP A 77 6.71 6.01 11.52
CA ASP A 77 7.06 5.34 12.76
C ASP A 77 8.55 5.56 13.10
N HIS A 78 8.98 5.17 14.30
CA HIS A 78 10.34 5.42 14.78
C HIS A 78 11.44 4.76 13.96
N TRP A 79 11.11 3.74 13.16
CA TRP A 79 12.05 3.02 12.30
C TRP A 79 12.08 3.54 10.85
N GLY A 80 11.17 4.45 10.47
CA GLY A 80 11.19 5.06 9.13
C GLY A 80 9.85 5.65 8.68
N ILE A 81 9.90 6.30 7.52
CA ILE A 81 8.75 6.89 6.84
C ILE A 81 8.59 6.21 5.47
N VAL A 82 7.67 5.25 5.38
CA VAL A 82 7.58 4.36 4.20
C VAL A 82 6.15 4.26 3.68
N LYS A 83 6.02 3.97 2.39
CA LYS A 83 4.75 3.61 1.77
C LYS A 83 4.63 2.10 1.62
N ALA A 84 3.53 1.54 2.12
CA ALA A 84 3.27 0.11 2.08
C ALA A 84 1.79 -0.21 2.25
N ASP A 85 1.42 -1.45 1.93
CA ASP A 85 0.16 -2.04 2.38
C ASP A 85 0.32 -2.65 3.77
N ILE A 86 -0.69 -2.53 4.63
CA ILE A 86 -0.68 -3.12 5.98
C ILE A 86 -1.75 -4.20 6.07
N GLY A 87 -1.31 -5.44 6.29
CA GLY A 87 -2.18 -6.57 6.56
C GLY A 87 -2.44 -6.76 8.06
N VAL A 88 -3.69 -7.03 8.43
CA VAL A 88 -4.10 -7.35 9.80
C VAL A 88 -4.74 -8.73 9.83
N LYS A 89 -4.29 -9.58 10.74
CA LYS A 89 -4.81 -10.94 10.98
C LYS A 89 -5.01 -11.19 12.47
N ASN A 90 -6.17 -11.70 12.86
CA ASN A 90 -6.51 -12.01 14.25
C ASN A 90 -6.25 -10.82 15.21
N GLY A 91 -6.57 -9.60 14.74
CA GLY A 91 -6.37 -8.37 15.50
C GLY A 91 -4.92 -7.91 15.66
N ARG A 92 -3.97 -8.49 14.92
CA ARG A 92 -2.54 -8.12 14.93
C ARG A 92 -2.05 -7.73 13.55
N SER A 93 -1.18 -6.73 13.48
CA SER A 93 -0.48 -6.39 12.24
C SER A 93 0.50 -7.51 11.88
N LEU A 94 0.51 -7.88 10.60
CA LEU A 94 1.58 -8.71 10.04
C LEU A 94 2.80 -7.84 9.72
N PRO A 95 3.99 -8.44 9.54
CA PRO A 95 5.15 -7.71 9.02
C PRO A 95 4.80 -6.99 7.71
N LEU A 96 5.37 -5.79 7.52
CA LEU A 96 5.20 -5.04 6.29
C LEU A 96 5.74 -5.87 5.12
N ALA A 97 4.95 -5.98 4.05
CA ALA A 97 5.34 -6.68 2.84
C ALA A 97 5.05 -5.83 1.60
N LYS A 98 5.52 -6.33 0.45
CA LYS A 98 5.16 -5.81 -0.87
C LYS A 98 3.64 -5.91 -1.11
N PRO A 99 3.06 -5.04 -1.95
CA PRO A 99 1.68 -5.15 -2.37
C PRO A 99 1.39 -6.52 -2.94
N VAL A 100 0.18 -6.94 -2.65
CA VAL A 100 -0.29 -8.29 -2.84
C VAL A 100 -1.13 -8.31 -4.10
N THR A 101 -0.50 -8.47 -5.26
CA THR A 101 -1.18 -9.14 -6.38
C THR A 101 -0.99 -10.66 -6.36
N ARG A 102 -0.32 -11.20 -5.33
CA ARG A 102 -0.44 -12.59 -4.92
C ARG A 102 -0.44 -12.69 -3.42
N THR A 103 -1.60 -13.05 -2.87
CA THR A 103 -1.76 -13.85 -1.67
C THR A 103 -0.69 -13.62 -0.59
N PHE A 104 -1.02 -12.88 0.48
CA PHE A 104 -0.28 -12.98 1.75
C PHE A 104 -0.37 -14.44 2.23
N SER A 105 0.53 -15.28 1.74
CA SER A 105 0.81 -16.58 2.35
C SER A 105 1.67 -16.26 3.58
N PRO A 106 1.38 -16.82 4.75
CA PRO A 106 2.35 -16.82 5.83
C PRO A 106 3.51 -17.75 5.41
N GLY A 107 4.50 -17.20 4.71
CA GLY A 107 5.66 -17.92 4.17
C GLY A 107 6.67 -16.97 3.56
#